data_AF-A0AAW6KLH2-F1
#
_entry.id   AF-A0AAW6KLH2-F1
#
_cell.length_a   1.000
_cell.length_b   1.000
_cell.length_c   1.000
_cell.angle_alpha   90.00
_cell.angle_beta   90.00
_cell.angle_gamma   90.00
#
_symmetry.space_group_name_H-M   'P 1'
#
loop_
_entity.id
_entity.type
_entity.pdbx_description
1 polymer ?
#
loop_
_entity_poly.entity_id
_entity_poly.type
_entity_poly.pdbx_seq_one_letter_code
_entity_poly.pdbx_strand_id
1 'polypeptide(L)'
;EGLETIAVICKTVRECRDAFRHLQQHTELKLIDKETRTFQKGVIVIPVYLAKGIEFDAVVIYDASEKQYKKERERTLFYTACTRAMHELHLFSLGEETHFLNGVSNDMYTKRE
;
A
#
# COMPACT_ATOMS: atom_id res chain seq x y z
N GLU A 1 -19.89 -9.06 3.18
CA GLU A 1 -19.04 -8.93 4.38
C GLU A 1 -18.26 -7.63 4.27
N GLY A 2 -17.98 -6.96 5.38
CA GLY A 2 -17.28 -5.67 5.38
C GLY A 2 -15.77 -5.84 5.55
N LEU A 3 -14.98 -4.95 4.96
CA LEU A 3 -13.54 -4.88 5.19
C LEU A 3 -13.30 -4.38 6.62
N GLU A 4 -12.66 -5.18 7.48
CA GLU A 4 -12.37 -4.79 8.87
C GLU A 4 -10.98 -4.18 9.02
N THR A 5 -10.05 -4.55 8.15
CA THR A 5 -8.65 -4.11 8.19
C THR A 5 -8.21 -3.59 6.83
N ILE A 6 -7.92 -2.29 6.75
CA ILE A 6 -7.50 -1.62 5.52
C ILE A 6 -6.14 -0.98 5.74
N ALA A 7 -5.14 -1.38 4.94
CA ALA A 7 -3.79 -0.82 5.02
C ALA A 7 -3.44 0.02 3.80
N VAL A 8 -3.14 1.29 4.02
CA VAL A 8 -2.42 2.14 3.06
C VAL A 8 -0.93 1.89 3.26
N ILE A 9 -0.34 1.11 2.36
CA ILE A 9 1.08 0.75 2.41
C ILE A 9 1.89 1.75 1.60
N CYS A 10 2.88 2.36 2.25
CA CYS A 10 3.85 3.23 1.60
C CYS A 10 5.25 2.60 1.58
N LYS A 11 6.09 3.01 0.64
CA LYS A 11 7.48 2.54 0.59
C LYS A 11 8.33 3.17 1.68
N THR A 12 8.11 4.45 1.97
CA THR A 12 8.92 5.25 2.90
C THR A 12 8.12 5.84 4.06
N VAL A 13 8.81 6.14 5.16
CA VAL A 13 8.21 6.84 6.31
C VAL A 13 7.73 8.25 5.94
N ARG A 14 8.43 8.91 5.00
CA ARG A 14 8.00 10.21 4.49
C ARG A 14 6.63 10.12 3.82
N GLU A 15 6.45 9.16 2.91
CA GLU A 15 5.16 8.92 2.28
C GLU A 15 4.08 8.55 3.28
N CYS A 16 4.40 7.77 4.32
CA CYS A 16 3.43 7.47 5.38
C CYS A 16 2.92 8.75 6.05
N ARG A 17 3.83 9.68 6.38
CA ARG A 17 3.47 10.96 7.00
C ARG A 17 2.68 11.85 6.05
N ASP A 18 3.07 11.87 4.77
CA ASP A 18 2.38 12.65 3.75
C ASP A 18 0.97 12.06 3.51
N ALA A 19 0.83 10.76 3.31
CA ALA A 19 -0.46 10.07 3.17
C ALA A 19 -1.37 10.30 4.39
N PHE A 20 -0.84 10.09 5.61
CA PHE A 20 -1.60 10.32 6.84
C PHE A 20 -2.09 11.76 6.94
N ARG A 21 -1.22 12.75 6.63
CA ARG A 21 -1.57 14.16 6.72
C ARG A 21 -2.76 14.55 5.84
N HIS A 22 -2.83 14.00 4.63
CA HIS A 22 -3.91 14.29 3.69
C HIS A 22 -5.16 13.45 4.01
N LEU A 23 -5.00 12.16 4.27
CA LEU A 23 -6.13 11.25 4.46
C LEU A 23 -6.90 11.50 5.78
N GLN A 24 -6.22 11.99 6.83
CA GLN A 24 -6.88 12.27 8.12
C GLN A 24 -7.94 13.38 8.03
N GLN A 25 -7.93 14.16 6.95
CA GLN A 25 -8.95 15.18 6.71
C GLN A 25 -10.25 14.59 6.15
N HIS A 26 -10.21 13.34 5.68
CA HIS A 26 -11.33 12.69 4.97
C HIS A 26 -11.85 11.44 5.67
N THR A 27 -11.02 10.76 6.47
CA THR A 27 -11.39 9.54 7.20
C THR A 27 -10.61 9.43 8.50
N GLU A 28 -11.18 8.71 9.47
CA GLU A 28 -10.42 8.28 10.64
C GLU A 28 -9.41 7.20 10.23
N LEU A 29 -8.15 7.38 10.62
CA LEU A 29 -7.10 6.41 10.38
C LEU A 29 -5.97 6.56 11.41
N LYS A 30 -5.08 5.57 11.48
CA LYS A 30 -3.89 5.60 12.34
C LYS A 30 -2.61 5.49 11.53
N LEU A 31 -1.59 6.24 11.93
CA LEU A 31 -0.24 6.08 11.41
C LEU A 31 0.49 5.04 12.26
N ILE A 32 0.96 3.96 11.63
CA ILE A 32 1.77 2.93 12.29
C ILE A 32 3.25 3.19 12.00
N ASP A 33 4.03 3.31 13.07
CA ASP A 33 5.48 3.42 13.03
C ASP A 33 6.15 2.41 13.99
N LYS A 34 7.45 2.58 14.22
CA LYS A 34 8.23 1.67 15.06
C LYS A 34 7.77 1.65 16.53
N GLU A 35 7.13 2.71 17.01
CA GLU A 35 6.75 2.93 18.41
C GLU A 35 5.30 2.50 18.66
N THR A 36 4.43 2.67 17.67
CA THR A 36 2.97 2.53 17.76
C THR A 36 2.43 1.17 17.27
N ARG A 37 3.23 0.09 17.32
CA ARG A 37 3.01 -1.25 16.69
C ARG A 37 1.69 -1.99 17.01
N THR A 38 0.70 -1.36 17.62
CA THR A 38 -0.62 -1.93 17.86
C THR A 38 -1.46 -1.89 16.59
N PHE A 39 -1.63 -3.06 15.97
CA PHE A 39 -2.55 -3.27 14.86
C PHE A 39 -3.97 -3.37 15.41
N GLN A 40 -4.87 -2.57 14.87
CA GLN A 40 -6.28 -2.54 15.26
C GLN A 40 -7.14 -2.53 14.01
N LYS A 41 -8.41 -2.94 14.15
CA LYS A 41 -9.42 -2.81 13.10
C LYS A 41 -9.53 -1.35 12.64
N GLY A 42 -9.90 -1.15 11.38
CA GLY A 42 -10.02 0.15 10.73
C GLY A 42 -8.93 0.40 9.68
N VAL A 43 -8.74 1.68 9.36
CA VAL A 43 -7.79 2.15 8.34
C VAL A 43 -6.46 2.51 9.00
N ILE A 44 -5.37 1.99 8.47
CA ILE A 44 -4.02 2.34 8.90
C ILE A 44 -3.15 2.78 7.73
N VAL A 45 -2.17 3.65 8.01
CA VAL A 45 -1.06 3.95 7.10
C VAL A 45 0.20 3.33 7.69
N ILE A 46 0.92 2.53 6.91
CA ILE A 46 2.05 1.74 7.40
C ILE A 46 3.17 1.65 6.36
N PRO A 47 4.45 1.75 6.76
CA PRO A 47 5.54 1.47 5.82
C PRO A 47 5.67 -0.03 5.56
N VAL A 48 5.94 -0.40 4.32
CA VAL A 48 6.03 -1.79 3.85
C VAL A 48 6.88 -2.72 4.73
N TYR A 49 7.96 -2.21 5.34
CA TYR A 49 8.83 -3.02 6.19
C TYR A 49 8.19 -3.43 7.54
N LEU A 50 7.16 -2.72 8.00
CA LEU A 50 6.36 -3.08 9.19
C LEU A 50 5.16 -3.96 8.83
N ALA A 51 4.76 -4.03 7.57
CA ALA A 51 3.66 -4.88 7.11
C ALA A 51 4.06 -6.36 6.95
N LYS A 52 5.36 -6.69 7.02
CA LYS A 52 5.85 -8.06 6.84
C LYS A 52 5.29 -8.98 7.93
N GLY A 53 4.65 -10.08 7.50
CA GLY A 53 4.07 -11.08 8.40
C GLY A 53 2.68 -10.71 8.93
N ILE A 54 2.06 -9.67 8.35
CA ILE A 54 0.71 -9.21 8.68
C ILE A 54 -0.10 -9.18 7.39
N GLU A 55 -1.39 -9.49 7.47
CA GLU A 55 -2.31 -9.50 6.34
C GLU A 55 -3.51 -8.59 6.67
N PHE A 56 -4.10 -8.02 5.63
CA PHE A 56 -5.20 -7.07 5.72
C PHE A 56 -6.29 -7.47 4.73
N ASP A 57 -7.55 -7.21 5.06
CA ASP A 57 -8.66 -7.48 4.15
C ASP A 57 -8.49 -6.71 2.84
N ALA A 58 -8.09 -5.44 2.94
CA ALA A 58 -7.76 -4.62 1.79
C ALA A 58 -6.42 -3.90 1.95
N VAL A 59 -5.69 -3.77 0.84
CA VAL A 59 -4.46 -3.00 0.75
C VAL A 59 -4.57 -1.97 -0.34
N VAL A 60 -4.11 -0.75 -0.03
CA VAL A 60 -3.88 0.33 -0.97
C VAL A 60 -2.37 0.56 -1.05
N ILE A 61 -1.75 0.32 -2.20
CA ILE A 61 -0.37 0.76 -2.44
C ILE A 61 -0.41 2.23 -2.81
N TYR A 62 0.18 3.08 -1.95
CA TYR A 62 0.05 4.54 -2.04
C TYR A 62 0.65 5.13 -3.32
N ASP A 63 1.83 4.65 -3.74
CA ASP A 63 2.53 5.12 -4.93
C ASP A 63 3.32 3.98 -5.58
N ALA A 64 2.66 3.26 -6.48
CA ALA A 64 3.19 2.20 -7.34
C ALA A 64 3.88 2.75 -8.61
N SER A 65 4.36 3.99 -8.58
CA SER A 65 5.03 4.60 -9.74
C SER A 65 6.44 4.05 -9.97
N GLU A 66 6.93 4.22 -11.20
CA GLU A 66 8.31 3.99 -11.61
C GLU A 66 9.29 4.83 -10.79
N LYS A 67 8.87 5.97 -10.22
CA LYS A 67 9.70 6.76 -9.32
C LYS A 67 9.98 6.02 -8.00
N GLN A 68 9.01 5.25 -7.51
CA GLN A 68 9.14 4.49 -6.27
C GLN A 68 9.66 3.09 -6.49
N TYR A 69 9.29 2.42 -7.58
CA TYR A 69 9.64 1.03 -7.83
C TYR A 69 10.34 0.94 -9.18
N LYS A 70 11.63 1.27 -9.19
CA LYS A 70 12.46 1.37 -10.41
C LYS A 70 13.50 0.27 -10.54
N LYS A 71 14.10 -0.12 -9.43
CA LYS A 71 15.28 -1.00 -9.43
C LYS A 71 14.82 -2.42 -9.16
N GLU A 72 15.30 -3.41 -9.91
CA GLU A 72 14.94 -4.83 -9.71
C GLU A 72 14.99 -5.31 -8.25
N ARG A 73 15.95 -4.82 -7.44
CA ARG A 73 16.01 -5.12 -6.00
C ARG A 73 14.76 -4.72 -5.20
N GLU A 74 13.93 -3.83 -5.74
CA GLU A 74 12.68 -3.32 -5.16
C GLU A 74 11.48 -4.19 -5.56
N ARG A 75 11.63 -5.12 -6.51
CA ARG A 75 10.56 -6.04 -6.95
C ARG A 75 10.03 -6.88 -5.80
N THR A 76 10.92 -7.44 -4.98
CA THR A 76 10.53 -8.21 -3.79
C THR A 76 9.79 -7.33 -2.78
N LEU A 77 10.16 -6.05 -2.66
CA LEU A 77 9.49 -5.10 -1.77
C LEU A 77 8.07 -4.79 -2.25
N PHE A 78 7.92 -4.53 -3.56
CA PHE A 78 6.63 -4.31 -4.21
C PHE A 78 5.72 -5.55 -4.07
N TYR A 79 6.24 -6.73 -4.42
CA TYR A 79 5.53 -8.00 -4.26
C TYR A 79 5.11 -8.25 -2.80
N THR A 80 5.99 -7.98 -1.84
CA THR A 80 5.66 -8.12 -0.42
C THR A 80 4.50 -7.21 -0.03
N ALA A 81 4.46 -5.97 -0.52
CA ALA A 81 3.37 -5.04 -0.24
C ALA A 81 2.04 -5.52 -0.85
N CYS A 82 2.04 -5.93 -2.12
CA CYS A 82 0.84 -6.42 -2.80
C CYS A 82 0.25 -7.67 -2.13
N THR A 83 1.11 -8.61 -1.73
CA THR A 83 0.69 -9.87 -1.08
C THR A 83 0.30 -9.71 0.39
N ARG A 84 0.10 -8.49 0.90
CA ARG A 84 -0.54 -8.27 2.20
C ARG A 84 -2.07 -8.20 2.09
N ALA A 85 -2.62 -8.07 0.87
CA ALA A 85 -4.06 -8.07 0.62
C ALA A 85 -4.63 -9.49 0.66
N MET A 86 -5.68 -9.71 1.44
CA MET A 86 -6.42 -10.96 1.47
C MET A 86 -7.59 -10.96 0.48
N HIS A 87 -8.31 -9.84 0.36
CA HIS A 87 -9.53 -9.75 -0.45
C HIS A 87 -9.41 -8.70 -1.55
N GLU A 88 -8.91 -7.51 -1.23
CA GLU A 88 -8.81 -6.40 -2.18
C GLU A 88 -7.41 -5.79 -2.25
N LEU A 89 -6.90 -5.61 -3.47
CA LEU A 89 -5.66 -4.90 -3.74
C LEU A 89 -5.92 -3.72 -4.68
N HIS A 90 -5.59 -2.53 -4.22
CA HIS A 90 -5.68 -1.29 -4.99
C HIS A 90 -4.29 -0.70 -5.17
N LEU A 91 -3.91 -0.38 -6.41
CA LEU A 91 -2.63 0.23 -6.74
C LEU A 91 -2.86 1.65 -7.24
N PHE A 92 -2.32 2.64 -6.53
CA PHE A 92 -2.31 4.04 -6.98
C PHE A 92 -0.91 4.40 -7.43
N SER A 93 -0.80 5.26 -8.45
CA SER A 93 0.48 5.76 -8.96
C SER A 93 0.42 7.28 -9.06
N LEU A 94 1.41 7.98 -8.52
CA LEU A 94 1.53 9.45 -8.62
C LEU A 94 2.29 9.89 -9.89
N GLY A 95 2.38 9.01 -10.89
CA GLY A 95 3.09 9.21 -12.15
C GLY A 95 3.01 7.97 -13.02
N GLU A 96 4.01 7.75 -13.88
CA GLU A 96 4.11 6.52 -14.68
C GLU A 96 4.14 5.29 -13.75
N GLU A 97 3.34 4.28 -14.07
CA GLU A 97 3.27 3.02 -13.34
C GLU A 97 4.62 2.28 -13.38
N THR A 98 4.94 1.57 -12.31
CA THR A 98 6.15 0.74 -12.27
C THR A 98 6.15 -0.32 -13.37
N HIS A 99 7.30 -0.49 -14.04
CA HIS A 99 7.54 -1.56 -15.01
C HIS A 99 7.39 -2.97 -14.41
N PHE A 100 7.27 -3.12 -13.08
CA PHE A 100 6.94 -4.41 -12.47
C PHE A 100 5.54 -4.92 -12.83
N LEU A 101 4.65 -4.05 -13.30
CA LEU A 101 3.34 -4.44 -13.84
C LEU A 101 3.42 -4.86 -15.31
N ASN A 102 4.55 -4.64 -16.00
CA ASN A 102 4.70 -5.05 -17.39
C ASN A 102 4.60 -6.57 -17.51
N GLY A 103 3.71 -7.02 -18.40
CA GLY A 103 3.43 -8.45 -18.61
C GLY A 103 2.38 -9.04 -17.66
N VAL A 104 1.85 -8.26 -16.71
CA VAL A 104 0.60 -8.62 -16.03
C VAL A 104 -0.53 -8.47 -17.03
N SER A 105 -1.31 -9.54 -17.22
CA SER A 105 -2.40 -9.55 -18.19
C SER A 105 -3.51 -8.57 -17.78
N ASN A 106 -4.10 -7.88 -18.75
CA ASN A 106 -5.11 -6.84 -18.51
C ASN A 106 -6.45 -7.37 -17.97
N ASP A 107 -6.68 -8.69 -18.01
CA ASP A 107 -7.83 -9.34 -17.38
C ASP A 107 -7.62 -9.60 -15.87
N MET A 108 -6.40 -9.43 -15.37
CA MET A 108 -6.05 -9.63 -13.95
C MET A 108 -6.30 -8.41 -13.07
N TYR A 109 -6.59 -7.24 -13.67
CA TYR A 109 -6.85 -6.01 -12.94
C TYR A 109 -7.78 -5.09 -13.73
N THR A 110 -8.42 -4.16 -13.02
CA THR A 110 -9.15 -3.06 -13.67
C THR A 110 -8.33 -1.79 -13.53
N LYS A 111 -8.23 -1.02 -14.62
CA LYS A 111 -7.56 0.28 -14.62
C LYS A 111 -8.61 1.39 -14.60
N ARG A 112 -8.40 2.38 -13.75
CA ARG A 112 -9.25 3.58 -13.63
C ARG A 112 -8.34 4.81 -13.79
N GLU A 113 -8.75 5.75 -14.63
CA GLU A 113 -8.07 7.04 -14.85
C GLU A 113 -8.66 8.13 -13.95
#